data_AF-K2GQL2-F1
#
_entry.id   AF-K2GQL2-F1
#
_cell.length_a   1.000
_cell.length_b   1.000
_cell.length_c   1.000
_cell.angle_alpha   90.00
_cell.angle_beta   90.00
_cell.angle_gamma   90.00
#
_symmetry.space_group_name_H-M   'P 1'
#
loop_
_entity.id
_entity.type
_entity.pdbx_description
1 polymer ?
#
loop_
_entity_poly.entity_id
_entity_poly.type
_entity_poly.pdbx_seq_one_letter_code
_entity_poly.pdbx_strand_id
1 'polypeptide(L)'
;MSDGRPVAAKTGTTQEFRDAWTVGFTPQIAVGVWAGNNDNRPMKGGSDGVFVAAPIWNEFMTKVMAGQPIEKFVAYDTYKPDIGKQLADGNVSKMKARIIYYNTKSGKVVSEKKALQTDPKKIEKRIEYIPADGSDSSNSNGVVDIALPNPNDPMFKRWAVPLPETKDNKKK
;
A
#
# COMPACT_ATOMS: atom_id res chain seq x y z
N MET A 1 18.71 -5.45 10.60
CA MET A 1 19.26 -5.87 9.29
C MET A 1 20.19 -4.79 8.76
N SER A 2 21.44 -5.13 8.46
CA SER A 2 22.50 -4.17 8.08
C SER A 2 22.95 -4.31 6.61
N ASP A 3 22.40 -5.27 5.87
CA ASP A 3 22.83 -5.62 4.51
C ASP A 3 22.13 -4.82 3.40
N GLY A 4 21.33 -3.81 3.77
CA GLY A 4 20.69 -2.89 2.81
C GLY A 4 19.53 -3.49 2.01
N ARG A 5 19.04 -4.70 2.36
CA ARG A 5 17.87 -5.29 1.70
C ARG A 5 16.61 -4.46 1.94
N PRO A 6 15.70 -4.36 0.95
CA PRO A 6 14.44 -3.67 1.15
C PRO A 6 13.56 -4.46 2.13
N VAL A 7 13.01 -3.73 3.10
CA VAL A 7 12.24 -4.28 4.19
C VAL A 7 11.17 -3.29 4.60
N ALA A 8 9.99 -3.77 4.94
CA ALA A 8 8.93 -2.98 5.52
C ALA A 8 8.45 -3.64 6.81
N ALA A 9 8.22 -2.84 7.85
CA ALA A 9 7.71 -3.35 9.12
C ALA A 9 6.85 -2.28 9.81
N LYS A 10 5.87 -2.75 10.58
CA LYS A 10 5.01 -1.91 11.39
C LYS A 10 4.87 -2.50 12.79
N THR A 11 5.04 -1.64 13.78
CA THR A 11 4.80 -1.95 15.19
C THR A 11 3.35 -1.68 15.57
N GLY A 12 2.86 -2.42 16.56
CA GLY A 12 1.56 -2.20 17.21
C GLY A 12 1.64 -2.42 18.71
N THR A 13 0.90 -1.62 19.46
CA THR A 13 0.70 -1.78 20.91
C THR A 13 -0.79 -1.67 21.17
N THR A 14 -1.37 -2.60 21.93
CA THR A 14 -2.77 -2.49 22.37
C THR A 14 -2.86 -1.68 23.66
N GLN A 15 -4.09 -1.28 24.00
CA GLN A 15 -4.35 -0.49 25.20
C GLN A 15 -3.77 -1.15 26.45
N GLU A 16 -3.27 -0.32 27.37
CA GLU A 16 -2.68 -0.78 28.64
C GLU A 16 -1.49 -1.74 28.48
N PHE A 17 -0.81 -1.74 27.33
CA PHE A 17 0.35 -2.60 27.07
C PHE A 17 0.04 -4.10 27.22
N ARG A 18 -1.16 -4.53 26.83
CA ARG A 18 -1.54 -5.96 26.89
C ARG A 18 -0.85 -6.79 25.82
N ASP A 19 -0.66 -6.20 24.64
CA ASP A 19 -0.03 -6.83 23.49
C ASP A 19 1.01 -5.92 22.85
N ALA A 20 2.14 -6.52 22.48
CA ALA A 20 3.17 -5.94 21.66
C ALA A 20 3.26 -6.73 20.34
N TRP A 21 3.10 -6.04 19.22
CA TRP A 21 3.16 -6.63 17.89
C TRP A 21 4.25 -5.99 17.03
N THR A 22 4.89 -6.80 16.19
CA THR A 22 5.62 -6.33 15.02
C THR A 22 5.34 -7.25 13.86
N VAL A 23 4.84 -6.67 12.76
CA VAL A 23 4.63 -7.40 11.51
C VAL A 23 5.46 -6.73 10.43
N GLY A 24 6.21 -7.52 9.68
CA GLY A 24 7.05 -7.01 8.62
C GLY A 24 7.39 -8.08 7.61
N PHE A 25 7.96 -7.65 6.50
CA PHE A 25 8.23 -8.51 5.37
C PHE A 25 9.39 -8.01 4.50
N THR A 26 9.99 -8.96 3.80
CA THR A 26 10.82 -8.75 2.61
C THR A 26 10.09 -9.39 1.41
N PRO A 27 10.57 -9.26 0.16
CA PRO A 27 9.95 -9.96 -0.98
C PRO A 27 9.81 -11.48 -0.79
N GLN A 28 10.68 -12.10 0.00
CA GLN A 28 10.75 -13.55 0.18
C GLN A 28 9.92 -14.08 1.36
N ILE A 29 9.72 -13.28 2.42
CA ILE A 29 9.07 -13.76 3.64
C ILE A 29 8.34 -12.65 4.37
N ALA A 30 7.17 -12.98 4.91
CA ALA A 30 6.43 -12.15 5.85
C ALA A 30 6.39 -12.82 7.24
N VAL A 31 6.63 -12.05 8.29
CA VAL A 31 6.73 -12.54 9.67
C VAL A 31 5.99 -11.58 10.60
N GLY A 32 5.17 -12.14 11.48
CA GLY A 32 4.55 -11.46 12.61
C GLY A 32 5.11 -12.00 13.92
N VAL A 33 5.45 -11.10 14.84
CA VAL A 33 5.84 -11.42 16.22
C VAL A 33 4.85 -10.76 17.16
N TRP A 34 4.37 -11.56 18.11
CA TRP A 34 3.56 -11.11 19.24
C TRP A 34 4.27 -11.43 20.54
N ALA A 35 4.12 -10.52 21.51
CA ALA A 35 4.43 -10.77 22.90
C ALA A 35 3.31 -10.21 23.78
N GLY A 36 2.89 -10.98 24.77
CA GLY A 36 1.83 -10.63 25.71
C GLY A 36 1.66 -11.73 26.75
N ASN A 37 0.86 -11.44 27.78
CA ASN A 37 0.46 -12.46 28.74
C ASN A 37 -0.71 -13.27 28.19
N ASN A 38 -0.61 -14.60 28.23
CA ASN A 38 -1.66 -15.50 27.72
C ASN A 38 -3.01 -15.36 28.44
N ASP A 39 -3.03 -14.74 29.62
CA ASP A 39 -4.22 -14.49 30.44
C ASP A 39 -4.77 -13.05 30.26
N ASN A 40 -4.32 -12.34 29.22
CA ASN A 40 -4.70 -10.97 28.88
C ASN A 40 -4.33 -9.91 29.94
N ARG A 41 -3.59 -10.24 31.01
CA ARG A 41 -3.17 -9.20 31.97
C ARG A 41 -2.22 -8.18 31.32
N PRO A 42 -2.27 -6.89 31.70
CA PRO A 42 -1.31 -5.89 31.25
C PRO A 42 0.14 -6.35 31.47
N MET A 43 1.00 -6.09 30.49
CA MET A 43 2.45 -6.18 30.71
C MET A 43 2.92 -4.96 31.50
N LYS A 44 4.23 -4.90 31.78
CA LYS A 44 4.84 -3.71 32.41
C LYS A 44 4.64 -2.49 31.50
N GLY A 45 4.32 -1.33 32.08
CA GLY A 45 4.25 -0.07 31.33
C GLY A 45 5.52 0.20 30.52
N GLY A 46 5.34 0.63 29.27
CA GLY A 46 6.44 0.80 28.29
C GLY A 46 6.80 -0.48 27.52
N SER A 47 6.01 -1.54 27.64
CA SER A 47 6.16 -2.76 26.83
C SER A 47 5.54 -2.60 25.44
N ASP A 48 5.87 -1.51 24.74
CA ASP A 48 5.38 -1.26 23.39
C ASP A 48 5.90 -2.26 22.37
N GLY A 49 5.20 -2.39 21.24
CA GLY A 49 5.62 -3.21 20.10
C GLY A 49 7.07 -2.96 19.67
N VAL A 50 7.53 -1.70 19.75
CA VAL A 50 8.90 -1.31 19.37
C VAL A 50 9.97 -1.81 20.34
N PHE A 51 9.64 -2.01 21.62
CA PHE A 51 10.61 -2.42 22.65
C PHE A 51 10.64 -3.92 22.90
N VAL A 52 9.51 -4.61 22.65
CA VAL A 52 9.39 -6.04 22.94
C VAL A 52 9.38 -6.89 21.68
N ALA A 53 8.42 -6.66 20.78
CA ALA A 53 8.24 -7.50 19.60
C ALA A 53 9.23 -7.18 18.47
N ALA A 54 9.57 -5.90 18.27
CA ALA A 54 10.43 -5.48 17.16
C ALA A 54 11.87 -6.02 17.24
N PRO A 55 12.53 -6.07 18.41
CA PRO A 55 13.86 -6.67 18.53
C PRO A 55 13.86 -8.16 18.19
N ILE A 56 12.86 -8.92 18.68
CA ILE A 56 12.70 -10.35 18.37
C ILE A 56 12.50 -10.56 16.87
N TRP A 57 11.62 -9.76 16.25
CA TRP A 57 11.40 -9.78 14.81
C TRP A 57 12.69 -9.48 14.03
N ASN A 58 13.44 -8.46 14.44
CA ASN A 58 14.68 -8.06 13.77
C ASN A 58 15.76 -9.14 13.86
N GLU A 59 15.91 -9.76 15.02
CA GLU A 59 16.90 -10.83 15.23
C GLU A 59 16.54 -12.07 14.40
N PHE A 60 15.29 -12.50 14.44
CA PHE A 60 14.81 -13.63 13.65
C PHE A 60 15.04 -13.39 12.16
N MET A 61 14.59 -12.25 11.65
CA MET A 61 14.73 -11.90 10.24
C MET A 61 16.21 -11.80 9.86
N THR A 62 17.07 -11.23 10.71
CA THR A 62 18.52 -11.14 10.45
C THR A 62 19.16 -12.52 10.30
N LYS A 63 18.74 -13.50 11.12
CA LYS A 63 19.23 -14.89 11.05
C LYS A 63 18.72 -15.63 9.81
N VAL A 64 17.41 -15.59 9.56
CA VAL A 64 16.80 -16.35 8.45
C VAL A 64 17.23 -15.80 7.08
N MET A 65 17.45 -14.50 6.99
CA MET A 65 17.83 -13.86 5.75
C MET A 65 19.34 -13.86 5.48
N ALA A 66 20.16 -14.30 6.44
CA ALA A 66 21.61 -14.41 6.25
C ALA A 66 21.94 -15.38 5.10
N GLY A 67 22.75 -14.93 4.14
CA GLY A 67 23.11 -15.72 2.96
C GLY A 67 22.01 -15.85 1.90
N GLN A 68 20.79 -15.35 2.16
CA GLN A 68 19.73 -15.31 1.15
C GLN A 68 19.98 -14.19 0.13
N PRO A 69 19.63 -14.39 -1.15
CA PRO A 69 19.75 -13.35 -2.16
C PRO A 69 18.96 -12.10 -1.76
N ILE A 70 19.47 -10.91 -2.09
CA ILE A 70 18.76 -9.65 -1.85
C ILE A 70 17.81 -9.42 -3.02
N GLU A 71 16.52 -9.67 -2.79
CA GLU A 71 15.45 -9.36 -3.74
C GLU A 71 14.91 -7.95 -3.54
N LYS A 72 14.26 -7.41 -4.58
CA LYS A 72 13.59 -6.11 -4.53
C LYS A 72 12.09 -6.31 -4.64
N PHE A 73 11.34 -5.42 -3.99
CA PHE A 73 9.92 -5.32 -4.26
C PHE A 73 9.72 -5.03 -5.75
N VAL A 74 8.81 -5.78 -6.37
CA VAL A 74 8.42 -5.52 -7.75
C VAL A 74 7.83 -4.12 -7.78
N ALA A 75 8.32 -3.26 -8.67
CA ALA A 75 7.66 -2.00 -8.90
C ALA A 75 6.24 -2.29 -9.36
N TYR A 76 5.26 -1.53 -8.87
CA TYR A 76 3.94 -1.56 -9.47
C TYR A 76 4.12 -1.17 -10.94
N ASP A 77 3.70 -2.04 -11.86
CA ASP A 77 3.55 -1.63 -13.24
C ASP A 77 2.59 -0.45 -13.24
N THR A 78 3.00 0.64 -13.90
CA THR A 78 2.03 1.67 -14.25
C THR A 78 1.10 1.00 -15.24
N TYR A 79 -0.05 0.55 -14.74
CA TYR A 79 -1.13 0.10 -15.60
C TYR A 79 -1.43 1.26 -16.54
N LYS A 80 -1.04 1.11 -17.81
CA LYS A 80 -1.64 1.85 -18.91
C LYS A 80 -2.90 1.05 -19.19
N PRO A 81 -4.08 1.41 -18.63
CA PRO A 81 -5.28 0.73 -19.02
C PRO A 81 -5.35 0.73 -20.54
N ASP A 82 -5.54 -0.44 -21.12
CA ASP A 82 -6.11 -0.53 -22.45
C ASP A 82 -7.59 -0.19 -22.27
N ILE A 83 -7.85 1.12 -22.07
CA ILE A 83 -9.18 1.66 -21.80
C ILE A 83 -10.14 1.18 -22.91
N GLY A 84 -9.64 0.87 -24.10
CA GLY A 84 -10.42 0.30 -25.20
C GLY A 84 -11.01 -1.10 -24.97
N LYS A 85 -10.51 -1.92 -24.03
CA LYS A 85 -10.99 -3.31 -23.83
C LYS A 85 -11.79 -3.54 -22.54
N GLN A 86 -11.52 -2.79 -21.47
CA GLN A 86 -12.31 -2.81 -20.22
C GLN A 86 -13.55 -1.89 -20.25
N LEU A 87 -13.84 -1.30 -21.42
CA LEU A 87 -15.10 -0.60 -21.68
C LEU A 87 -16.18 -1.51 -22.29
N ALA A 88 -15.88 -2.78 -22.58
CA ALA A 88 -16.77 -3.70 -23.28
C ALA A 88 -17.78 -4.43 -22.35
N ASP A 89 -17.54 -4.42 -21.05
CA ASP A 89 -18.32 -5.07 -19.99
C ASP A 89 -19.21 -4.10 -19.18
N GLY A 90 -19.28 -2.83 -19.60
CA GLY A 90 -20.55 -2.11 -19.58
C GLY A 90 -20.94 -1.34 -18.31
N ASN A 91 -20.01 -0.73 -17.56
CA ASN A 91 -20.37 0.34 -16.60
C ASN A 91 -19.24 1.33 -16.23
N VAL A 92 -18.45 1.80 -17.21
CA VAL A 92 -17.49 2.93 -17.04
C VAL A 92 -17.56 3.92 -18.20
N SER A 93 -18.65 3.87 -18.98
CA SER A 93 -18.87 4.73 -20.13
C SER A 93 -18.79 6.19 -19.69
N LYS A 94 -17.70 6.86 -20.13
CA LYS A 94 -17.38 8.29 -20.02
C LYS A 94 -16.41 8.65 -18.88
N MET A 95 -15.19 8.11 -18.88
CA MET A 95 -14.05 8.79 -18.22
C MET A 95 -12.94 9.09 -19.24
N LYS A 96 -12.36 10.30 -19.18
CA LYS A 96 -11.21 10.75 -19.98
C LYS A 96 -9.99 10.87 -19.06
N ALA A 97 -8.88 10.25 -19.46
CA ALA A 97 -7.60 10.40 -18.76
C ALA A 97 -6.93 11.73 -19.15
N ARG A 98 -6.39 12.46 -18.16
CA ARG A 98 -5.56 13.66 -18.35
C ARG A 98 -4.24 13.49 -17.61
N ILE A 99 -3.14 13.84 -18.27
CA ILE A 99 -1.80 13.89 -17.64
C ILE A 99 -1.68 15.22 -16.90
N ILE A 100 -1.29 15.17 -15.63
CA ILE A 100 -0.98 16.36 -14.83
C ILE A 100 0.45 16.24 -14.31
N TYR A 101 1.16 17.36 -14.40
CA TYR A 101 2.55 17.47 -13.95
C TYR A 101 2.59 18.21 -12.63
N TYR A 102 3.34 17.71 -11.65
CA TYR A 102 3.51 18.33 -10.34
C TYR A 102 4.98 18.64 -10.11
N ASN A 103 5.23 19.73 -9.40
CA ASN A 103 6.55 20.01 -8.88
C ASN A 103 6.79 19.16 -7.62
N THR A 104 7.80 18.30 -7.65
CA THR A 104 8.17 17.39 -6.55
C THR A 104 8.45 18.08 -5.21
N LYS A 105 8.90 19.35 -5.21
CA LYS A 105 9.22 20.09 -3.99
C LYS A 105 8.04 20.85 -3.43
N SER A 106 7.19 21.41 -4.30
CA SER A 106 6.08 22.27 -3.86
C SER A 106 4.72 21.58 -3.90
N GLY A 107 4.60 20.40 -4.51
CA GLY A 107 3.34 19.69 -4.70
C GLY A 107 2.35 20.41 -5.62
N LYS A 108 2.75 21.52 -6.26
CA LYS A 108 1.87 22.33 -7.10
C LYS A 108 1.84 21.83 -8.53
N VAL A 109 0.67 21.92 -9.17
CA VAL A 109 0.49 21.63 -10.59
C VAL A 109 1.32 22.58 -11.45
N VAL A 110 1.97 22.02 -12.47
CA VAL A 110 2.81 22.69 -13.45
C VAL A 110 2.19 22.48 -14.83
N SER A 111 2.23 23.50 -15.68
CA SER A 111 1.77 23.36 -17.07
C SER A 111 2.65 22.38 -17.83
N GLU A 112 2.06 21.63 -18.76
CA GLU A 112 2.78 20.63 -19.56
C GLU A 112 4.01 21.21 -20.27
N LYS A 113 3.88 22.37 -20.90
CA LYS A 113 5.00 23.06 -21.57
C LYS A 113 6.18 23.30 -20.61
N LYS A 114 5.89 23.71 -19.38
CA LYS A 114 6.91 23.99 -18.35
C LYS A 114 7.49 22.71 -17.77
N ALA A 115 6.66 21.68 -17.61
CA ALA A 115 7.09 20.37 -17.14
C ALA A 115 8.04 19.67 -18.11
N LEU A 116 7.78 19.77 -19.42
CA LEU A 116 8.63 19.20 -20.47
C LEU A 116 9.99 19.90 -20.61
N GLN A 117 10.10 21.14 -20.14
CA GLN A 117 11.34 21.92 -20.13
C GLN A 117 12.10 21.84 -18.80
N THR A 118 11.52 21.21 -17.78
CA THR A 118 12.13 21.08 -16.45
C THR A 118 12.82 19.73 -16.32
N ASP A 119 13.91 19.69 -15.54
CA ASP A 119 14.58 18.44 -15.15
C ASP A 119 13.56 17.38 -14.68
N PRO A 120 13.52 16.19 -15.32
CA PRO A 120 12.61 15.11 -14.96
C PRO A 120 12.66 14.71 -13.48
N LYS A 121 13.81 14.87 -12.81
CA LYS A 121 13.92 14.57 -11.37
C LYS A 121 13.13 15.52 -10.47
N LYS A 122 12.71 16.68 -11.01
CA LYS A 122 11.96 17.71 -10.29
C LYS A 122 10.46 17.68 -10.58
N ILE A 123 10.03 16.85 -11.52
CA ILE A 123 8.66 16.77 -12.00
C ILE A 123 8.10 15.37 -11.76
N GLU A 124 6.97 15.31 -11.07
CA GLU A 124 6.19 14.08 -10.93
C GLU A 124 5.03 14.11 -11.93
N LYS A 125 4.83 13.01 -12.66
CA LYS A 125 3.71 12.85 -13.60
C LYS A 125 2.63 12.01 -12.95
N ARG A 126 1.40 12.51 -12.91
CA ARG A 126 0.23 11.74 -12.48
C ARG A 126 -0.80 11.70 -13.60
N ILE A 127 -1.59 10.63 -13.60
CA ILE A 127 -2.71 10.44 -14.52
C ILE A 127 -3.97 10.59 -13.68
N GLU A 128 -4.80 11.58 -14.01
CA GLU A 128 -6.12 11.76 -13.41
C GLU A 128 -7.20 11.31 -14.39
N TYR A 129 -8.26 10.70 -13.89
CA TYR A 129 -9.43 10.29 -14.67
C TYR A 129 -10.59 11.24 -14.36
N ILE A 130 -11.14 11.88 -15.40
CA ILE A 130 -12.22 12.86 -15.28
C ILE A 130 -13.46 12.33 -16.00
N PRO A 131 -14.68 12.48 -15.46
CA PRO A 131 -15.91 12.18 -16.19
C PRO A 131 -15.96 12.87 -17.57
N ALA A 132 -16.31 12.14 -18.63
CA ALA A 132 -16.28 12.64 -20.00
C ALA A 132 -17.44 13.57 -20.33
N ASP A 133 -18.42 13.69 -19.43
CA ASP A 133 -19.51 14.66 -19.48
C ASP A 133 -19.09 16.06 -18.96
N GLY A 134 -17.85 16.21 -18.50
CA GLY A 134 -17.34 17.50 -18.01
C GLY A 134 -18.00 17.96 -16.71
N SER A 135 -18.66 17.06 -15.97
CA SER A 135 -19.01 17.30 -14.58
C SER A 135 -17.72 17.39 -13.77
N ASP A 136 -17.16 18.59 -13.74
CA ASP A 136 -16.13 18.94 -12.79
C ASP A 136 -16.71 18.67 -11.40
N SER A 137 -16.19 17.69 -10.69
CA SER A 137 -16.33 17.61 -9.23
C SER A 137 -15.50 18.73 -8.61
N SER A 138 -15.79 19.97 -8.99
CA SER A 138 -15.26 21.21 -8.44
C SER A 138 -15.98 21.51 -7.13
N ASN A 139 -15.87 20.61 -6.15
CA ASN A 139 -15.80 20.92 -4.72
C ASN A 139 -15.86 19.64 -3.87
N SER A 140 -14.72 18.99 -3.74
CA SER A 140 -14.14 18.66 -2.44
C SER A 140 -12.74 18.14 -2.71
N ASN A 141 -11.82 18.31 -1.76
CA ASN A 141 -10.39 18.01 -1.90
C ASN A 141 -10.08 16.51 -2.01
N GLY A 142 -10.73 15.78 -2.92
CA GLY A 142 -10.65 14.33 -3.07
C GLY A 142 -10.00 13.96 -4.39
N VAL A 143 -8.67 14.01 -4.43
CA VAL A 143 -7.91 13.19 -5.38
C VAL A 143 -8.23 11.74 -5.01
N VAL A 144 -9.06 11.07 -5.80
CA VAL A 144 -9.21 9.63 -5.67
C VAL A 144 -8.06 9.01 -6.45
N ASP A 145 -6.90 8.90 -5.80
CA ASP A 145 -5.81 8.05 -6.28
C ASP A 145 -6.29 6.60 -6.16
N ILE A 146 -7.04 6.10 -7.15
CA ILE A 146 -7.36 4.68 -7.23
C ILE A 146 -6.12 3.99 -7.80
N ALA A 147 -5.20 3.58 -6.92
CA ALA A 147 -4.17 2.63 -7.26
C ALA A 147 -4.85 1.29 -7.58
N LEU A 148 -5.06 1.01 -8.87
CA LEU A 148 -5.56 -0.29 -9.30
C LEU A 148 -4.42 -1.32 -9.16
N PRO A 149 -4.66 -2.44 -8.46
CA PRO A 149 -3.62 -3.45 -8.28
C PRO A 149 -3.24 -4.10 -9.62
N ASN A 150 -1.99 -4.54 -9.78
CA ASN A 150 -1.48 -5.10 -11.04
C ASN A 150 -2.20 -6.41 -11.38
N PRO A 151 -2.89 -6.54 -12.53
CA PRO A 151 -3.63 -7.76 -12.90
C PRO A 151 -2.79 -9.05 -12.97
N ASN A 152 -1.47 -8.90 -13.18
CA ASN A 152 -0.51 -10.00 -13.23
C ASN A 152 0.15 -10.28 -11.87
N ASP A 153 -0.16 -9.50 -10.83
CA ASP A 153 0.28 -9.79 -9.47
C ASP A 153 -0.44 -11.07 -8.97
N PRO A 154 0.30 -12.10 -8.51
CA PRO A 154 -0.31 -13.27 -7.88
C PRO A 154 -1.26 -12.93 -6.73
N MET A 155 -1.07 -11.79 -6.06
CA MET A 155 -1.95 -11.25 -5.01
C MET A 155 -3.21 -10.56 -5.56
N PHE A 156 -3.23 -10.09 -6.81
CA PHE A 156 -4.39 -9.42 -7.42
C PHE A 156 -5.63 -10.31 -7.41
N LYS A 157 -5.48 -11.58 -7.81
CA LYS A 157 -6.56 -12.57 -7.78
C LYS A 157 -7.13 -12.81 -6.38
N ARG A 158 -6.36 -12.51 -5.32
CA ARG A 158 -6.77 -12.69 -3.93
C ARG A 158 -7.38 -11.45 -3.30
N TRP A 159 -7.14 -10.26 -3.88
CA TRP A 159 -7.66 -8.98 -3.38
C TRP A 159 -9.17 -8.82 -3.61
N ALA A 160 -9.66 -9.33 -4.74
CA ALA A 160 -11.03 -9.16 -5.19
C ALA A 160 -11.98 -10.29 -4.75
N VAL A 161 -11.55 -11.19 -3.85
CA VAL A 161 -12.45 -12.20 -3.28
C VAL A 161 -13.09 -11.58 -2.04
N PRO A 162 -14.33 -11.05 -2.11
CA PRO A 162 -15.05 -10.68 -0.89
C PRO A 162 -15.11 -11.89 0.04
N LEU A 163 -14.97 -11.66 1.35
CA LEU A 163 -15.28 -12.70 2.34
C LEU A 163 -16.67 -13.26 1.99
N PRO A 164 -16.84 -14.58 1.90
CA PRO A 164 -18.16 -15.14 1.63
C PRO A 164 -19.10 -14.58 2.68
N GLU A 165 -20.23 -14.03 2.22
CA GLU A 165 -21.26 -13.50 3.12
C GLU A 165 -21.54 -14.56 4.18
N THR A 166 -21.21 -14.25 5.43
CA THR A 166 -21.67 -15.04 6.57
C THR A 166 -23.19 -15.01 6.47
N LYS A 167 -23.81 -16.14 6.11
CA LYS A 167 -25.25 -16.30 6.24
C LYS A 167 -25.55 -16.04 7.72
N ASP A 168 -26.07 -14.86 8.01
CA ASP A 168 -26.66 -14.56 9.30
C ASP A 168 -27.65 -15.70 9.58
N ASN A 169 -27.30 -16.55 10.54
CA ASN A 169 -28.20 -17.53 11.09
C ASN A 169 -29.24 -16.78 11.93
N LYS A 170 -30.15 -16.05 11.27
CA LYS A 170 -31.47 -15.78 11.84
C LYS A 170 -32.27 -17.08 11.76
N LYS A 171 -32.16 -17.90 12.80
CA LYS A 171 -33.17 -18.89 13.18
C LYS A 171 -33.49 -18.64 14.66
N LYS A 172 -34.62 -17.96 14.86
CA LYS A 172 -35.84 -18.45 15.54
C LYS A 172 -35.79 -18.24 17.04
#